data_AF-A0A1F7F6M2-F1
#
_entry.id   AF-A0A1F7F6M2-F1
#
_cell.length_a   1.000
_cell.length_b   1.000
_cell.length_c   1.000
_cell.angle_alpha   90.00
_cell.angle_beta   90.00
_cell.angle_gamma   90.00
#
_symmetry.space_group_name_H-M   'P 1'
#
loop_
_entity.id
_entity.type
_entity.pdbx_description
1 polymer ?
#
loop_
_entity_poly.entity_id
_entity_poly.type
_entity_poly.pdbx_seq_one_letter_code
_entity_poly.pdbx_strand_id
1 'polypeptide(L)' 'MAGQIKRLIDTIITQRAKGNTTIMYTTKAKLTLKGVNPDLFSDTSADDPETINRLKGIAAELGVTIA' A
#
# COMPACT_ATOMS: atom_id res chain seq x y z
N MET A 1 -10.28 1.64 11.64
CA MET A 1 -9.58 2.41 12.69
C MET A 1 -8.65 3.33 11.94
N ALA A 2 -8.96 4.63 11.86
CA ALA A 2 -8.33 5.54 10.91
C ALA A 2 -6.81 5.33 10.78
N GLY A 3 -6.31 5.33 9.55
CA GLY A 3 -4.91 5.08 9.23
C GLY A 3 -4.54 3.62 8.95
N GLN A 4 -5.48 2.67 8.95
CA GLN A 4 -5.20 1.28 8.57
C GLN A 4 -4.76 1.18 7.10
N ILE A 5 -5.39 1.94 6.21
CA ILE A 5 -4.98 1.99 4.80
C ILE A 5 -3.52 2.45 4.65
N LYS A 6 -3.13 3.50 5.38
CA LYS A 6 -1.77 4.04 5.37
C LYS A 6 -0.75 2.99 5.83
N ARG A 7 -1.03 2.31 6.94
CA ARG A 7 -0.19 1.21 7.45
C ARG A 7 -0.03 0.07 6.47
N LEU A 8 -1.10 -0.34 5.78
CA LEU A 8 -1.04 -1.38 4.76
C LEU A 8 -0.16 -0.97 3.57
N ILE A 9 -0.33 0.26 3.07
CA ILE A 9 0.49 0.82 1.99
C ILE A 9 1.96 0.85 2.38
N ASP A 10 2.28 1.36 3.57
CA ASP A 10 3.65 1.45 4.06
C ASP A 10 4.27 0.07 4.25
N THR A 11 3.49 -0.91 4.70
CA THR A 11 3.93 -2.31 4.81
C THR A 11 4.27 -2.91 3.44
N ILE A 12 3.40 -2.73 2.44
CA ILE A 12 3.63 -3.20 1.07
C ILE A 12 4.91 -2.58 0.50
N ILE A 13 5.05 -1.27 0.62
CA ILE A 13 6.22 -0.53 0.12
C ILE A 13 7.48 -1.02 0.82
N THR A 14 7.47 -1.14 2.15
CA THR A 14 8.66 -1.51 2.94
C THR A 14 9.12 -2.94 2.63
N GLN A 15 8.20 -3.90 2.61
CA GLN A 15 8.53 -5.30 2.32
C GLN A 15 9.05 -5.50 0.89
N ARG A 16 8.52 -4.74 -0.07
CA ARG A 16 8.99 -4.79 -1.46
C ARG A 16 10.33 -4.09 -1.62
N ALA A 17 10.47 -2.90 -1.05
CA ALA A 17 11.65 -2.06 -1.24
C ALA A 17 12.91 -2.68 -0.62
N LYS A 18 12.82 -3.26 0.58
CA LYS A 18 13.98 -3.78 1.33
C LYS A 18 15.16 -2.77 1.36
N GLY A 19 14.83 -1.48 1.51
CA GLY A 19 15.81 -0.37 1.49
C GLY A 19 16.21 0.14 0.10
N ASN A 20 15.76 -0.49 -0.99
CA ASN A 20 16.03 -0.04 -2.35
C ASN A 20 15.03 1.06 -2.78
N THR A 21 15.55 2.26 -3.02
CA THR A 21 14.77 3.45 -3.38
C THR A 21 14.05 3.31 -4.73
N THR A 22 14.68 2.69 -5.73
CA THR A 22 14.04 2.42 -7.03
C THR A 22 12.84 1.47 -6.88
N ILE A 23 12.98 0.43 -6.05
CA ILE A 23 11.87 -0.49 -5.79
C ILE A 23 10.75 0.20 -5.00
N MET A 24 11.09 1.09 -4.06
CA MET A 24 10.12 1.93 -3.36
C MET A 24 9.28 2.76 -4.35
N TYR A 25 9.92 3.52 -5.24
CA TYR A 25 9.22 4.37 -6.22
C TYR A 25 8.40 3.56 -7.22
N THR A 26 8.94 2.45 -7.73
CA THR A 26 8.19 1.58 -8.66
C THR A 26 7.02 0.88 -7.98
N THR A 27 7.13 0.54 -6.69
CA THR A 27 6.01 0.00 -5.91
C THR A 27 4.93 1.05 -5.70
N LYS A 28 5.30 2.29 -5.34
CA LYS A 28 4.35 3.42 -5.27
C LYS A 28 3.63 3.65 -6.60
N ALA A 29 4.38 3.68 -7.71
CA ALA A 29 3.80 3.83 -9.04
C ALA A 29 2.82 2.70 -9.38
N LYS A 30 3.15 1.44 -9.05
CA LYS A 30 2.24 0.29 -9.24
C LYS A 30 0.96 0.41 -8.43
N LEU A 31 1.02 0.90 -7.19
CA LEU A 31 -0.18 1.15 -6.37
C LEU A 31 -1.08 2.19 -7.05
N THR A 32 -0.51 3.31 -7.47
CA THR A 32 -1.24 4.38 -8.16
C THR A 32 -1.88 3.89 -9.46
N LEU A 33 -1.15 3.13 -10.28
CA LEU A 33 -1.67 2.53 -11.53
C LEU A 33 -2.80 1.52 -11.29
N LYS A 34 -2.83 0.87 -10.12
CA LYS A 34 -3.91 -0.02 -9.70
C LYS A 34 -5.05 0.72 -8.98
N GLY A 35 -5.06 2.05 -9.04
CA GLY A 35 -6.13 2.89 -8.53
C GLY A 35 -6.06 3.17 -7.03
N VAL A 36 -4.91 2.97 -6.38
CA VAL A 36 -4.69 3.35 -4.98
C VAL A 36 -3.50 4.28 -4.91
N ASN A 37 -3.73 5.59 -4.79
CA ASN A 37 -2.64 6.57 -4.69
C ASN A 37 -2.10 6.62 -3.23
N PRO A 38 -0.86 6.19 -2.97
CA PRO A 38 -0.28 6.17 -1.63
C PRO A 38 -0.25 7.52 -0.92
N ASP A 39 -0.07 8.59 -1.70
CA ASP A 39 0.16 9.93 -1.15
C ASP A 39 -1.15 10.64 -0.74
N LEU A 40 -2.31 10.03 -1.03
CA LEU A 40 -3.63 10.52 -0.57
C LEU A 40 -4.03 9.99 0.81
N PHE A 41 -3.29 9.04 1.37
CA PHE A 41 -3.61 8.42 2.64
C PHE A 41 -2.67 8.90 3.74
N SER A 42 -3.25 9.33 4.85
CA SER A 42 -2.57 9.71 6.07
C SER A 42 -3.02 8.82 7.24
N ASP A 43 -2.37 8.97 8.39
CA ASP A 43 -2.75 8.28 9.62
C ASP A 43 -4.15 8.64 10.12
N THR A 44 -4.75 9.71 9.59
CA THR A 44 -6.09 10.18 9.94
C THR A 44 -7.13 9.92 8.86
N SER A 45 -6.73 9.34 7.72
CA SER A 45 -7.68 8.99 6.66
C SER A 45 -8.68 7.97 7.16
N ALA A 46 -9.96 8.20 6.85
CA ALA A 46 -11.01 7.22 7.12
C ALA A 46 -10.71 5.93 6.33
N ASP A 47 -10.86 4.79 6.98
CA ASP A 47 -10.69 3.52 6.29
C ASP A 47 -11.97 3.14 5.58
N ASP A 48 -11.82 2.83 4.30
CA ASP A 48 -12.83 2.25 3.47
C ASP A 48 -12.53 0.75 3.23
N PRO A 49 -13.49 -0.15 3.51
CA PRO A 49 -13.30 -1.59 3.33
C PRO A 49 -12.95 -2.01 1.89
N GLU A 50 -13.45 -1.29 0.87
CA GLU A 50 -13.16 -1.59 -0.54
C GLU A 50 -11.68 -1.36 -0.84
N THR A 51 -11.14 -0.23 -0.37
CA THR A 51 -9.72 0.13 -0.51
C THR A 51 -8.82 -0.86 0.21
N ILE A 52 -9.20 -1.30 1.42
CA ILE A 52 -8.47 -2.34 2.17
C ILE A 52 -8.44 -3.66 1.37
N ASN A 53 -9.58 -4.09 0.83
CA ASN A 53 -9.64 -5.32 0.04
C ASN A 53 -8.81 -5.23 -1.25
N ARG A 54 -8.83 -4.07 -1.91
CA ARG A 54 -7.97 -3.83 -3.08
C ARG A 54 -6.49 -3.91 -2.70
N LEU A 55 -6.07 -3.25 -1.63
CA LEU A 55 -4.69 -3.34 -1.12
C LEU A 55 -4.29 -4.77 -0.78
N LYS A 56 -5.22 -5.58 -0.25
CA LYS A 56 -4.97 -6.99 0.00
C LYS A 56 -4.71 -7.79 -1.27
N GLY A 57 -5.52 -7.58 -2.30
CA GLY A 57 -5.28 -8.18 -3.63
C GLY A 57 -3.92 -7.78 -4.20
N ILE A 58 -3.60 -6.48 -4.15
CA ILE A 58 -2.31 -5.97 -4.64
C ILE A 58 -1.13 -6.58 -3.87
N ALA A 59 -1.23 -6.70 -2.55
CA ALA A 59 -0.17 -7.30 -1.74
C ALA A 59 0.06 -8.76 -2.14
N ALA A 60 -1.01 -9.56 -2.31
CA ALA A 60 -0.91 -10.94 -2.74
C ALA A 60 -0.24 -11.06 -4.12
N GLU A 61 -0.62 -10.23 -5.09
CA GLU A 61 0.01 -10.19 -6.42
C GLU A 61 1.49 -9.82 -6.37
N LEU A 62 1.88 -8.95 -5.43
CA LEU A 62 3.26 -8.51 -5.25
C LEU A 62 4.08 -9.47 -4.36
N GLY A 63 3.50 -10.56 -3.88
CA GLY A 63 4.13 -11.53 -2.99
C GLY A 63 4.44 -10.98 -1.60
N VAL A 64 3.60 -10.06 -1.11
CA VAL A 64 3.70 -9.43 0.21
C VAL A 64 2.66 -10.04 1.15
N THR A 65 3.09 -10.42 2.34
CA THR A 65 2.19 -10.86 3.41
C THR A 65 1.85 -9.67 4.31
N ILE A 66 0.56 -9.40 4.46
CA ILE A 66 -0.01 -8.35 5.31
C ILE A 66 -0.91 -9.03 6.35
N ALA A 67 -0.65 -8.74 7.62
CA ALA A 67 -1.40 -9.25 8.76
C ALA A 67 -2.64 -8.37 9.03
#